data_AF-A0A4Y2EQA4-F1
#
_entry.id   AF-A0A4Y2EQA4-F1
#
_cell.length_a   1.000
_cell.length_b   1.000
_cell.length_c   1.000
_cell.angle_alpha   90.00
_cell.angle_beta   90.00
_cell.angle_gamma   90.00
#
_symmetry.space_group_name_H-M   'P 1'
#
loop_
_entity.id
_entity.type
_entity.pdbx_description
1 polymer ?
#
loop_
_entity_poly.entity_id
_entity_poly.type
_entity_poly.pdbx_seq_one_letter_code
_entity_poly.pdbx_strand_id
1 'polypeptide(L)'
;MEIEKMENRMKTWQKGYKLSNPSIYCMFKKCETTSSIKNKRGRDRKPKTSIREDFVIVRFAQKKNKISSREILEVLKFNVSALTVRLIIKNSRLISCIQRKRPYISKQNMANMPKNTGLSKDLISKVSRFWDCVLWSGDSKYELFG
;
A
#
# COMPACT_ATOMS: atom_id res chain seq x y z
N MET A 1 33.53 -23.10 -42.09
CA MET A 1 33.99 -21.76 -41.65
C MET A 1 33.14 -21.15 -40.53
N GLU A 2 31.80 -21.17 -40.58
CA GLU A 2 30.98 -20.52 -39.54
C GLU A 2 30.96 -21.26 -38.19
N ILE A 3 30.90 -22.60 -38.21
CA ILE A 3 30.88 -23.44 -37.00
C ILE A 3 32.17 -23.28 -36.18
N GLU A 4 33.32 -23.30 -36.87
CA GLU A 4 34.66 -23.18 -36.28
C GLU A 4 34.90 -21.79 -35.66
N LYS A 5 34.35 -20.73 -36.28
CA LYS A 5 34.33 -19.37 -35.70
C LYS A 5 33.46 -19.32 -34.43
N MET A 6 32.34 -20.04 -34.40
CA MET A 6 31.46 -20.10 -33.23
C MET A 6 32.14 -20.83 -32.06
N GLU A 7 32.76 -21.98 -32.31
CA GLU A 7 33.48 -22.75 -31.28
C GLU A 7 34.62 -21.96 -30.63
N ASN A 8 35.37 -21.18 -31.43
CA ASN A 8 36.44 -20.32 -30.92
C ASN A 8 35.90 -19.14 -30.08
N ARG A 9 34.73 -18.58 -30.42
CA ARG A 9 34.04 -17.58 -29.57
C ARG A 9 33.54 -18.19 -28.26
N MET A 10 33.07 -19.44 -28.28
CA MET A 10 32.63 -20.13 -27.06
C MET A 10 33.81 -20.42 -26.11
N LYS A 11 34.96 -20.86 -26.63
CA LYS A 11 36.18 -21.09 -25.83
C LYS A 11 36.72 -19.81 -25.18
N THR A 12 36.68 -18.68 -25.89
CA THR A 12 37.09 -17.38 -25.33
C THR A 12 36.15 -16.91 -24.22
N TRP A 13 34.84 -17.11 -24.38
CA TRP A 13 33.84 -16.77 -23.35
C TRP A 13 33.91 -17.71 -22.14
N GLN A 14 34.20 -18.99 -22.36
CA GLN A 14 34.42 -19.96 -21.29
C GLN A 14 35.57 -19.53 -20.37
N LYS A 15 36.69 -19.10 -20.97
CA LYS A 15 37.88 -18.66 -20.24
C LYS A 15 37.68 -17.32 -19.51
N GLY A 16 36.94 -16.39 -20.12
CA GLY A 16 36.67 -15.06 -19.56
C GLY A 16 35.62 -15.05 -18.44
N TYR A 17 34.54 -15.83 -18.59
CA TYR A 17 33.39 -15.79 -17.66
C TYR A 17 33.32 -16.99 -16.70
N LYS A 18 34.24 -17.96 -16.80
CA LYS A 18 34.25 -19.20 -15.99
C LYS A 18 32.91 -19.95 -16.04
N LEU A 19 32.24 -19.93 -17.19
CA LEU A 19 30.96 -20.63 -17.40
C LEU A 19 31.19 -22.00 -18.02
N SER A 20 30.27 -22.94 -17.78
CA SER A 20 30.31 -24.25 -18.43
C SER A 20 29.92 -24.14 -19.92
N ASN A 21 30.53 -24.96 -20.78
CA ASN A 21 30.20 -25.01 -22.22
C ASN A 21 28.69 -25.19 -22.52
N PRO A 22 27.95 -26.05 -21.79
CA PRO A 22 26.49 -26.15 -21.96
C PRO A 22 25.75 -24.85 -21.65
N SER A 23 26.21 -24.08 -20.65
CA SER A 23 25.58 -22.80 -20.29
C SER A 23 25.77 -21.75 -21.38
N ILE A 24 26.98 -21.66 -21.94
CA ILE A 24 27.30 -20.76 -23.05
C ILE A 24 26.47 -21.12 -24.28
N TYR A 25 26.39 -22.42 -24.61
CA TYR A 25 25.54 -22.91 -25.69
C TYR A 25 24.07 -22.54 -25.50
N CYS A 26 23.51 -22.81 -24.32
CA CYS A 26 22.13 -22.44 -24.00
C CYS A 26 21.89 -20.93 -24.09
N MET A 27 22.84 -20.10 -23.68
CA MET A 27 22.76 -18.64 -23.80
C MET A 27 22.74 -18.19 -25.27
N PHE A 28 23.63 -18.74 -26.11
CA PHE A 28 23.66 -18.45 -27.54
C PHE A 28 22.35 -18.87 -28.21
N LYS A 29 21.90 -20.10 -27.97
CA LYS A 29 20.63 -20.62 -28.50
C LYS A 29 19.43 -19.77 -28.05
N LYS A 30 19.44 -19.30 -26.80
CA LYS A 30 18.41 -18.38 -26.27
C LYS A 30 18.48 -17.00 -26.93
N CYS A 31 19.68 -16.50 -27.19
CA CYS A 31 19.90 -15.24 -27.90
C CYS A 31 19.46 -15.32 -29.36
N GLU A 32 19.75 -16.42 -30.07
CA GLU A 32 19.29 -16.61 -31.46
C GLU A 32 17.76 -16.73 -31.53
N THR A 33 17.15 -17.50 -30.64
CA THR A 33 15.69 -17.73 -30.66
C THR A 33 14.86 -16.56 -30.15
N THR A 34 15.36 -15.81 -29.15
CA THR A 34 14.59 -14.77 -28.46
C THR A 34 15.15 -13.36 -28.69
N SER A 35 16.27 -13.21 -29.43
CA SER A 35 17.02 -11.95 -29.57
C SER A 35 17.41 -11.30 -28.24
N SER A 36 17.41 -12.07 -27.14
CA SER A 36 17.62 -11.57 -25.78
C SER A 36 18.17 -12.64 -24.85
N ILE A 37 19.14 -12.25 -24.04
CA ILE A 37 19.76 -13.09 -23.01
C ILE A 37 18.94 -13.06 -21.71
N LYS A 38 18.06 -12.07 -21.52
CA LYS A 38 17.28 -11.87 -20.29
C LYS A 38 16.42 -13.09 -19.97
N ASN A 39 16.25 -13.40 -18.69
CA ASN A 39 15.35 -14.46 -18.25
C ASN A 39 13.90 -14.08 -18.58
N LYS A 40 13.19 -15.03 -19.19
CA LYS A 40 11.74 -14.89 -19.35
C LYS A 40 11.12 -14.92 -17.96
N ARG A 41 10.07 -14.14 -17.77
CA ARG A 41 9.32 -14.15 -16.51
C ARG A 41 8.79 -15.56 -16.29
N GLY A 42 9.13 -16.16 -15.15
CA GLY A 42 8.65 -17.48 -14.78
C GLY A 42 7.15 -17.50 -14.53
N ARG A 43 6.58 -18.70 -14.36
CA ARG A 43 5.24 -18.83 -13.79
C ARG A 43 5.37 -18.60 -12.28
N ASP A 44 4.84 -17.49 -11.80
CA ASP A 44 4.77 -17.20 -10.37
C ASP A 44 3.87 -18.25 -9.67
N ARG A 45 4.05 -18.39 -8.35
CA ARG A 45 3.20 -19.28 -7.56
C ARG A 45 1.74 -18.80 -7.64
N LYS A 46 0.81 -19.73 -7.84
CA LYS A 46 -0.64 -19.43 -7.80
C LYS A 46 -1.00 -18.81 -6.43
N PRO A 47 -1.79 -17.72 -6.41
CA PRO A 47 -2.23 -17.11 -5.17
C PRO A 47 -3.10 -18.08 -4.37
N LYS A 48 -3.13 -17.90 -3.04
CA LYS A 48 -3.97 -18.70 -2.14
C LYS A 48 -5.44 -18.26 -2.16
N THR A 49 -5.70 -17.03 -2.58
CA THR A 49 -7.04 -16.44 -2.67
C THR A 49 -7.44 -16.22 -4.12
N SER A 50 -8.75 -16.18 -4.35
CA SER A 50 -9.34 -15.74 -5.60
C SER A 50 -9.58 -14.23 -5.60
N ILE A 51 -9.70 -13.64 -6.80
CA ILE A 51 -10.01 -12.22 -6.98
C ILE A 51 -11.34 -11.84 -6.29
N ARG A 52 -12.31 -12.76 -6.25
CA ARG A 52 -13.61 -12.54 -5.60
C ARG A 52 -13.47 -12.46 -4.08
N GLU A 53 -12.67 -13.34 -3.48
CA GLU A 53 -12.40 -13.33 -2.04
C GLU A 53 -11.68 -12.04 -1.63
N ASP A 54 -10.66 -11.66 -2.40
CA ASP A 54 -9.93 -10.40 -2.17
C ASP A 54 -10.90 -9.20 -2.21
N PHE A 55 -11.81 -9.17 -3.18
CA PHE A 55 -12.81 -8.12 -3.29
C PHE A 55 -13.74 -8.07 -2.07
N VAL A 56 -14.23 -9.23 -1.61
CA VAL A 56 -15.10 -9.32 -0.42
C VAL A 56 -14.36 -8.83 0.82
N ILE A 57 -13.10 -9.25 1.01
CA ILE A 57 -12.24 -8.80 2.13
C ILE A 57 -12.10 -7.28 2.12
N VAL A 58 -11.76 -6.69 0.96
CA VAL A 58 -11.55 -5.24 0.84
C VAL A 58 -12.84 -4.47 1.10
N ARG A 59 -13.97 -4.91 0.54
CA ARG A 59 -15.28 -4.27 0.76
C ARG A 59 -15.72 -4.35 2.22
N PHE A 60 -15.47 -5.48 2.87
CA PHE A 60 -15.78 -5.66 4.27
C PHE A 60 -14.93 -4.77 5.18
N ALA A 61 -13.62 -4.68 4.91
CA ALA A 61 -12.71 -3.77 5.61
C ALA A 61 -13.08 -2.29 5.42
N GLN A 62 -13.53 -1.89 4.23
CA GLN A 62 -14.03 -0.53 3.98
C GLN A 62 -15.31 -0.22 4.77
N LYS A 63 -16.24 -1.18 4.85
CA LYS A 63 -17.50 -1.02 5.59
C LYS A 63 -17.26 -0.95 7.11
N LYS A 64 -16.32 -1.73 7.63
CA LYS A 64 -15.96 -1.78 9.06
C LYS A 64 -14.49 -1.41 9.26
N ASN A 65 -14.17 -0.13 9.24
CA ASN A 65 -12.77 0.36 9.27
C ASN A 65 -11.98 0.08 10.56
N LYS A 66 -12.62 -0.40 11.63
CA LYS A 66 -11.96 -0.74 12.91
C LYS A 66 -11.74 -2.24 13.12
N ILE A 67 -12.17 -3.07 12.18
CA ILE A 67 -12.12 -4.52 12.34
C ILE A 67 -10.70 -5.04 12.12
N SER A 68 -10.30 -6.04 12.90
CA SER A 68 -9.01 -6.71 12.77
C SER A 68 -9.04 -7.77 11.67
N SER A 69 -7.87 -8.12 11.11
CA SER A 69 -7.81 -9.16 10.08
C SER A 69 -8.21 -10.56 10.56
N ARG A 70 -8.11 -10.84 11.87
CA ARG A 70 -8.60 -12.09 12.48
C ARG A 70 -10.13 -12.14 12.51
N GLU A 71 -10.77 -11.06 12.96
CA GLU A 71 -12.24 -10.97 12.97
C GLU A 71 -12.81 -11.04 11.55
N ILE A 72 -12.16 -10.42 10.55
CA ILE A 72 -12.57 -10.56 9.14
C ILE A 72 -12.57 -12.04 8.72
N LEU A 73 -11.54 -12.78 9.09
CA LEU A 73 -11.37 -14.18 8.75
C LEU A 73 -12.44 -15.05 9.43
N GLU A 74 -12.73 -14.80 10.71
CA GLU A 74 -13.79 -15.49 11.45
C GLU A 74 -15.17 -15.24 10.86
N VAL A 75 -15.48 -13.99 10.47
CA VAL A 75 -16.77 -13.63 9.88
C VAL A 75 -16.94 -14.21 8.47
N LEU A 76 -15.90 -14.15 7.64
CA LEU A 76 -15.95 -14.60 6.24
C LEU A 76 -15.62 -16.09 6.08
N LYS A 77 -15.17 -16.76 7.15
CA LYS A 77 -14.80 -18.19 7.18
C LYS A 77 -13.82 -18.62 6.09
N PHE A 78 -12.88 -17.74 5.73
CA PHE A 78 -11.86 -18.07 4.73
C PHE A 78 -10.73 -18.93 5.31
N ASN A 79 -10.30 -19.94 4.56
CA ASN A 79 -9.17 -20.80 4.92
C ASN A 79 -7.82 -20.19 4.52
N VAL A 80 -7.54 -19.00 5.02
CA VAL A 80 -6.28 -18.27 4.79
C VAL A 80 -5.73 -17.77 6.12
N SER A 81 -4.46 -17.38 6.18
CA SER A 81 -3.93 -16.77 7.40
C SER A 81 -4.39 -15.31 7.53
N ALA A 82 -4.51 -14.82 8.76
CA ALA A 82 -4.82 -13.41 9.03
C ALA A 82 -3.75 -12.45 8.45
N LEU A 83 -2.52 -12.93 8.23
CA LEU A 83 -1.48 -12.18 7.54
C LEU A 83 -1.80 -11.99 6.06
N THR A 84 -2.31 -13.02 5.38
CA THR A 84 -2.75 -12.91 3.97
C THR A 84 -3.84 -11.85 3.83
N VAL A 85 -4.83 -11.86 4.72
CA VAL A 85 -5.91 -10.84 4.76
C VAL A 85 -5.32 -9.43 4.93
N ARG A 86 -4.37 -9.25 5.85
CA ARG A 86 -3.69 -7.96 6.06
C ARG A 86 -2.92 -7.51 4.82
N LEU A 87 -2.24 -8.43 4.13
CA LEU A 87 -1.52 -8.13 2.88
C LEU A 87 -2.47 -7.71 1.76
N ILE A 88 -3.61 -8.39 1.60
CA ILE A 88 -4.65 -8.03 0.63
C ILE A 88 -5.15 -6.59 0.86
N ILE A 89 -5.46 -6.25 2.12
CA ILE A 89 -5.90 -4.91 2.51
C ILE A 89 -4.81 -3.86 2.24
N LYS A 90 -3.54 -4.18 2.56
CA LYS A 90 -2.42 -3.27 2.27
C LYS A 90 -2.23 -3.07 0.76
N ASN A 91 -2.31 -4.15 -0.02
CA ASN A 91 -2.14 -4.12 -1.47
C ASN A 91 -3.30 -3.39 -2.18
N SER A 92 -4.49 -3.33 -1.56
CA SER A 92 -5.61 -2.52 -2.03
C SER A 92 -5.51 -1.03 -1.65
N ARG A 93 -4.35 -0.59 -1.14
CA ARG A 93 -4.05 0.80 -0.73
C ARG A 93 -4.86 1.28 0.49
N LEU A 94 -5.43 0.37 1.27
CA LEU A 94 -6.01 0.71 2.56
C LEU A 94 -4.91 0.72 3.63
N ILE A 95 -4.74 1.87 4.28
CA ILE A 95 -3.69 2.08 5.27
C ILE A 95 -4.30 1.98 6.68
N SER A 96 -3.65 1.21 7.54
CA SER A 96 -3.98 1.20 8.97
C SER A 96 -3.48 2.49 9.61
N CYS A 97 -4.38 3.25 10.22
CA CYS A 97 -4.06 4.48 10.94
C CYS A 97 -4.63 4.43 12.36
N ILE A 98 -3.91 5.03 13.31
CA ILE A 98 -4.43 5.23 14.66
C ILE A 98 -5.56 6.28 14.59
N GLN A 99 -6.69 6.00 15.24
CA GLN A 99 -7.79 6.95 15.29
C GLN A 99 -7.35 8.21 16.04
N ARG A 100 -7.59 9.40 15.45
CA ARG A 100 -7.32 10.68 16.11
C ARG A 100 -8.16 10.80 17.39
N LYS A 101 -7.52 11.20 18.49
CA LYS A 101 -8.23 11.60 19.72
C LYS A 101 -9.01 12.86 19.40
N ARG A 102 -10.34 12.77 19.40
CA ARG A 102 -11.23 13.92 19.24
C ARG A 102 -11.81 14.28 20.60
N PRO A 103 -11.96 15.58 20.92
CA PRO A 103 -12.70 15.96 22.12
C PRO A 103 -14.12 15.38 22.04
N TYR A 104 -14.62 14.92 23.18
CA TYR A 104 -15.98 14.45 23.26
C TYR A 104 -16.95 15.62 23.09
N ILE A 105 -17.91 15.49 22.17
CA ILE A 105 -18.94 16.49 21.93
C ILE A 105 -20.23 15.97 22.57
N SER A 106 -20.79 16.72 23.52
CA SER A 106 -22.04 16.36 24.18
C SER A 106 -23.20 16.35 23.18
N LYS A 107 -24.28 15.61 23.51
CA LYS A 107 -25.49 15.55 22.66
C LYS A 107 -26.08 16.93 22.37
N GLN A 108 -26.07 17.83 23.37
CA GLN A 108 -26.54 19.20 23.21
C GLN A 108 -25.66 20.00 22.24
N ASN A 109 -24.34 19.88 22.33
CA ASN A 109 -23.43 20.55 21.40
C ASN A 109 -23.52 19.98 19.98
N MET A 110 -23.81 18.69 19.83
CA MET A 110 -24.14 18.09 18.52
C MET A 110 -25.46 18.64 17.95
N ALA A 111 -26.49 18.84 18.78
CA ALA A 111 -27.74 19.46 18.36
C ALA A 111 -27.57 20.95 17.98
N ASN A 112 -26.60 21.64 18.61
CA ASN A 112 -26.25 23.02 18.30
C ASN A 112 -25.22 23.16 17.16
N MET A 113 -24.65 22.06 16.63
CA MET A 113 -23.72 22.09 15.49
C MET A 113 -24.25 22.92 14.31
N PRO A 114 -25.52 22.82 13.88
CA PRO A 114 -26.04 23.65 12.80
C PRO A 114 -25.92 25.16 13.09
N LYS A 115 -26.19 25.59 14.32
CA LYS A 115 -26.01 26.99 14.75
C LYS A 115 -24.55 27.39 14.72
N ASN A 116 -23.67 26.52 15.23
CA ASN A 116 -22.22 26.72 15.17
C ASN A 116 -21.71 26.79 13.72
N THR A 117 -22.26 26.00 12.80
CA THR A 117 -21.92 26.07 11.38
C THR A 117 -22.41 27.35 10.71
N GLY A 118 -23.54 27.92 11.17
CA GLY A 118 -24.01 29.24 10.75
C GLY A 118 -23.03 30.32 11.18
N LEU A 119 -22.66 30.34 12.46
CA LEU A 119 -21.63 31.23 13.00
C LEU A 119 -20.30 31.10 12.24
N SER A 120 -19.87 29.87 11.91
CA SER A 120 -18.67 29.65 11.11
C SER A 120 -18.78 30.25 9.70
N LYS A 121 -19.92 30.10 9.01
CA LYS A 121 -20.13 30.70 7.68
C LYS A 121 -20.12 32.23 7.75
N ASP A 122 -20.74 32.80 8.79
CA ASP A 122 -20.80 34.25 9.01
C ASP A 122 -19.44 34.85 9.40
N LEU A 123 -18.56 34.05 10.02
CA LEU A 123 -17.18 34.43 10.32
C LEU A 123 -16.26 34.27 9.11
N ILE A 124 -16.45 33.23 8.29
CA ILE A 124 -15.69 33.03 7.04
C ILE A 124 -15.94 34.17 6.05
N SER A 125 -17.15 34.73 6.03
CA SER A 125 -17.51 35.85 5.15
C SER A 125 -16.95 37.21 5.58
N LYS A 126 -16.26 37.30 6.73
CA LYS A 126 -15.66 38.55 7.20
C LYS A 126 -14.41 38.92 6.39
N VAL A 127 -14.26 40.22 6.11
CA VAL A 127 -13.11 40.80 5.39
C VAL A 127 -11.86 40.78 6.28
N SER A 128 -10.66 40.67 5.69
CA SER A 128 -9.38 40.58 6.42
C SER A 128 -9.22 41.60 7.56
N ARG A 129 -9.61 42.86 7.35
CA ARG A 129 -9.50 43.95 8.35
C ARG A 129 -10.29 43.68 9.64
N PHE A 130 -11.30 42.82 9.59
CA PHE A 130 -12.02 42.38 10.78
C PHE A 130 -11.12 41.59 11.73
N TRP A 131 -10.28 40.71 11.18
CA TRP A 131 -9.41 39.84 11.98
C TRP A 131 -8.28 40.59 12.68
N ASP A 132 -7.84 41.72 12.11
CA ASP A 132 -6.86 42.62 12.73
C ASP A 132 -7.38 43.23 14.04
N CYS A 133 -8.71 43.27 14.22
CA CYS A 133 -9.37 43.78 15.42
C CYS A 133 -9.78 42.68 16.42
N VAL A 134 -9.53 41.40 16.11
CA VAL A 134 -9.92 40.28 16.99
C VAL A 134 -8.78 39.92 17.94
N LEU A 135 -9.01 40.12 19.24
CA LEU A 135 -8.12 39.63 20.29
C LEU A 135 -8.52 38.21 20.70
N TRP A 136 -7.58 37.27 20.58
CA TRP A 136 -7.76 35.88 21.03
C TRP A 136 -7.16 35.71 22.42
N SER A 137 -7.92 35.08 23.32
CA SER A 137 -7.42 34.65 24.64
C SER A 137 -7.78 33.20 24.88
N GLY A 138 -6.87 32.46 25.49
CA GLY A 138 -7.08 31.07 25.86
C GLY A 138 -6.13 30.68 27.00
N ASP A 139 -6.71 30.17 28.07
CA ASP A 139 -5.93 29.69 29.21
C ASP A 139 -5.45 28.26 28.95
N SER A 140 -4.17 28.02 29.22
CA SER A 140 -3.58 26.69 29.17
C SER A 140 -2.96 26.36 30.52
N LYS A 141 -3.23 25.14 31.00
CA LYS A 141 -2.66 24.66 32.24
C LYS A 141 -1.21 24.23 31.97
N TYR A 142 -0.28 24.80 32.72
CA TYR A 142 1.12 24.38 32.73
C TYR A 142 1.41 23.69 34.06
N GLU A 143 1.88 22.44 34.01
CA GLU A 143 2.33 21.71 35.18
C GLU A 143 3.84 21.92 35.33
N LEU A 144 4.27 22.55 36.43
CA LEU A 144 5.68 22.91 36.67
C LEU A 144 6.52 21.75 37.22
N PHE A 145 5.85 20.70 37.70
CA PHE A 145 6.47 19.47 38.19
C PHE A 145 5.66 18.30 37.65
N GLY A 146 6.35 17.31 37.06
CA GLY A 146 5.75 16.10 36.48
C GLY A 146 5.39 15.06 37.53
#